data_AF-A0A6G2QPA9-F1
#
_entry.id   AF-A0A6G2QPA9-F1
#
_cell.length_a   1.000
_cell.length_b   1.000
_cell.length_c   1.000
_cell.angle_alpha   90.00
_cell.angle_beta   90.00
_cell.angle_gamma   90.00
#
_symmetry.space_group_name_H-M   'P 1'
#
loop_
_entity.id
_entity.type
_entity.pdbx_description
1 polymer ?
#
loop_
_entity_poly.entity_id
_entity_poly.type
_entity_poly.pdbx_seq_one_letter_code
_entity_poly.pdbx_strand_id
1 'polypeptide(L)'
;LHAKDLGGGPVLYGLQAGALTGGVAVGIRTAPALLPALSRRRLLAIALAFTGVALLAAGLVPDVTSVLLIMALAGVGAGLAANTGHTLLDQESEDQRRARTTEHLHAVVRVFVALGAVIAPAVAAGIGPHRLENGRFVFAHGGAAFTLMLVGALLLPVAALVLAKVDDRSGVPLRQDLRDALLGGDDPEQTPAASGFFIALEGGDGAGKSTQAEALAEWIRGKGHEVVLTREPGATPVGKRLRSILLDVSSAGLSHRAEALLYAADRAEHIDTVVRPALERGAVVITDRYIDSSVAYQGAGRDLSPTEIARINRWATNGLVPQLTVLLDVSPETARERFTEAPDRLESEPAEFHARVRAGFLTLAAADPGRYLVVDAGQEPEAVGAVIRHRLDQVLPLSEAEIQAREEARRKAEEEARRKAEEEAARKAEEERLERERQEQLARLRAEEEERKRRELEEAQRREAERQAEEARQRAEEAR
;
A
#
# COMPACT_ATOMS: atom_id res chain seq x y z
N LEU A 1 40.80 25.24 -17.15
CA LEU A 1 40.88 26.24 -18.23
C LEU A 1 39.76 27.27 -18.11
N HIS A 2 38.50 26.85 -18.08
CA HIS A 2 37.36 27.78 -17.98
C HIS A 2 37.40 28.72 -16.76
N ALA A 3 37.73 28.23 -15.56
CA ALA A 3 37.95 29.10 -14.38
C ALA A 3 39.04 30.19 -14.59
N LYS A 4 40.06 29.89 -15.41
CA LYS A 4 41.12 30.86 -15.75
C LYS A 4 40.59 31.88 -16.75
N ASP A 5 39.82 31.45 -17.74
CA ASP A 5 39.18 32.32 -18.73
C ASP A 5 38.19 33.31 -18.09
N LEU A 6 37.54 32.90 -16.98
CA LEU A 6 36.66 33.74 -16.16
C LEU A 6 37.40 34.61 -15.12
N GLY A 7 38.74 34.55 -15.06
CA GLY A 7 39.54 35.34 -14.12
C GLY A 7 39.50 34.90 -12.66
N GLY A 8 38.90 33.75 -12.32
CA GLY A 8 38.68 33.30 -10.93
C GLY A 8 39.79 32.44 -10.32
N GLY A 9 40.85 32.12 -11.07
CA GLY A 9 42.03 31.43 -10.55
C GLY A 9 41.77 30.03 -9.95
N PRO A 10 42.64 29.55 -9.03
CA PRO A 10 42.52 28.22 -8.41
C PRO A 10 41.28 28.03 -7.54
N VAL A 11 40.80 29.09 -6.90
CA VAL A 11 39.61 29.04 -6.04
C VAL A 11 38.36 28.73 -6.87
N LEU A 12 38.17 29.46 -7.97
CA LEU A 12 37.05 29.19 -8.88
C LEU A 12 37.14 27.79 -9.49
N TYR A 13 38.35 27.31 -9.80
CA TYR A 13 38.53 25.93 -10.25
C TYR A 13 38.05 24.92 -9.20
N GLY A 14 38.43 25.09 -7.93
CA GLY A 14 37.97 24.23 -6.83
C GLY A 14 36.45 24.25 -6.67
N LEU A 15 35.84 25.43 -6.75
CA LEU A 15 34.37 25.58 -6.69
C LEU A 15 33.67 24.92 -7.88
N GLN A 16 34.18 25.07 -9.10
CA GLN A 16 33.62 24.44 -10.29
C GLN A 16 33.74 22.91 -10.24
N ALA A 17 34.89 22.40 -9.81
CA ALA A 17 35.11 20.97 -9.64
C ALA A 17 34.19 20.39 -8.55
N GLY A 18 34.06 21.07 -7.41
CA GLY A 18 33.15 20.70 -6.34
C GLY A 18 31.68 20.74 -6.76
N ALA A 19 31.27 21.80 -7.47
CA ALA A 19 29.91 21.92 -8.00
C ALA A 19 29.56 20.77 -8.95
N LEU A 20 30.43 20.47 -9.92
CA LEU A 20 30.21 19.41 -10.89
C LEU A 20 30.16 18.02 -10.23
N THR A 21 31.13 17.71 -9.37
CA THR A 21 31.22 16.39 -8.69
C THR A 21 30.12 16.20 -7.65
N GLY A 22 29.82 17.24 -6.86
CA GLY A 22 28.69 17.24 -5.94
C GLY A 22 27.36 17.10 -6.66
N GLY A 23 27.19 17.77 -7.80
CA GLY A 23 26.04 17.60 -8.69
C GLY A 23 25.86 16.16 -9.14
N VAL A 24 26.93 15.48 -9.57
CA VAL A 24 26.89 14.06 -9.97
C VAL A 24 26.40 13.18 -8.82
N ALA A 25 26.93 13.36 -7.61
CA ALA A 25 26.51 12.59 -6.44
C ALA A 25 25.02 12.80 -6.12
N VAL A 26 24.54 14.05 -6.20
CA VAL A 26 23.11 14.38 -6.03
C VAL A 26 22.27 13.70 -7.10
N GLY A 27 22.67 13.78 -8.38
CA GLY A 27 21.97 13.16 -9.50
C GLY A 27 21.85 11.64 -9.34
N ILE A 28 22.93 10.96 -8.95
CA ILE A 28 22.90 9.51 -8.69
C ILE A 28 21.92 9.17 -7.57
N ARG A 29 21.95 9.94 -6.47
CA ARG A 29 21.08 9.69 -5.31
C ARG A 29 19.61 9.93 -5.61
N THR A 30 19.27 10.92 -6.44
CA THR A 30 17.88 11.27 -6.75
C THR A 30 17.30 10.49 -7.93
N ALA A 31 18.14 9.88 -8.77
CA ALA A 31 17.71 9.15 -9.96
C ALA A 31 16.59 8.11 -9.74
N PRO A 32 16.59 7.29 -8.67
CA PRO A 32 15.54 6.30 -8.46
C PRO A 32 14.16 6.93 -8.22
N ALA A 33 14.12 8.09 -7.55
CA ALA A 33 12.90 8.78 -7.15
C ALA A 33 12.44 9.84 -8.15
N LEU A 34 13.30 10.24 -9.11
CA LEU A 34 12.98 11.27 -10.08
C LEU A 34 12.06 10.73 -11.18
N LEU A 35 10.90 11.39 -11.37
CA LEU A 35 9.92 11.10 -12.41
C LEU A 35 9.62 9.60 -12.54
N PRO A 36 9.10 8.94 -11.48
CA PRO A 36 8.91 7.49 -11.46
C PRO A 36 7.94 6.98 -12.53
N ALA A 37 7.06 7.85 -13.05
CA ALA A 37 6.12 7.55 -14.12
C ALA A 37 6.75 7.54 -15.54
N LEU A 38 7.95 8.14 -15.72
CA LEU A 38 8.69 8.10 -16.98
C LEU A 38 9.47 6.79 -17.10
N SER A 39 9.53 6.26 -18.33
CA SER A 39 10.41 5.12 -18.60
C SER A 39 11.88 5.51 -18.36
N ARG A 40 12.66 4.58 -17.80
CA ARG A 40 14.10 4.81 -17.55
C ARG A 40 14.85 5.08 -18.85
N ARG A 41 14.38 4.52 -19.96
CA ARG A 41 14.89 4.75 -21.32
C ARG A 41 14.72 6.22 -21.77
N ARG A 42 13.54 6.82 -21.55
CA ARG A 42 13.30 8.25 -21.83
C ARG A 42 14.02 9.17 -20.85
N LEU A 43 14.05 8.80 -19.57
CA LEU A 43 14.77 9.56 -18.54
C LEU A 43 16.26 9.69 -18.86
N LEU A 44 16.89 8.64 -19.40
CA LEU A 44 18.29 8.68 -19.85
C LEU A 44 18.49 9.74 -20.95
N ALA A 45 17.64 9.75 -21.97
CA ALA A 45 17.73 10.72 -23.06
C ALA A 45 17.49 12.17 -22.56
N ILE A 46 16.51 12.36 -21.67
CA ILE A 46 16.23 13.67 -21.06
C ILE A 46 17.41 14.14 -20.21
N ALA A 47 18.01 13.27 -19.41
CA ALA A 47 19.18 13.59 -18.58
C ALA A 47 20.40 13.97 -19.43
N LEU A 48 20.63 13.28 -20.55
CA LEU A 48 21.67 13.63 -21.52
C LEU A 48 21.40 14.99 -22.18
N ALA A 49 20.17 15.23 -22.63
CA ALA A 49 19.78 16.52 -23.22
C ALA A 49 19.94 17.67 -22.22
N PHE A 50 19.48 17.49 -20.99
CA PHE A 50 19.62 18.46 -19.90
C PHE A 50 21.09 18.77 -19.60
N THR A 51 21.95 17.74 -19.53
CA THR A 51 23.39 17.91 -19.37
C THR A 51 24.00 18.70 -20.53
N GLY A 52 23.61 18.39 -21.77
CA GLY A 52 24.05 19.11 -22.96
C GLY A 52 23.66 20.58 -22.95
N VAL A 53 22.40 20.89 -22.64
CA VAL A 53 21.91 22.28 -22.50
C VAL A 53 22.65 23.02 -21.39
N ALA A 54 22.87 22.38 -20.23
CA ALA A 54 23.59 23.00 -19.12
C ALA A 54 25.05 23.31 -19.50
N LEU A 55 25.78 22.40 -20.15
CA LEU A 55 27.15 22.66 -20.60
C LEU A 55 27.21 23.76 -21.67
N LEU A 56 26.23 23.80 -22.58
CA LEU A 56 26.12 24.86 -23.57
C LEU A 56 25.89 26.22 -22.91
N ALA A 57 24.98 26.28 -21.93
CA ALA A 57 24.71 27.48 -21.17
C ALA A 57 25.93 27.93 -20.33
N ALA A 58 26.65 26.99 -19.71
CA ALA A 58 27.87 27.29 -18.94
C ALA A 58 28.96 27.93 -19.81
N GLY A 59 29.10 27.49 -21.06
CA GLY A 59 30.02 28.11 -21.99
C GLY A 59 29.54 29.46 -22.54
N LEU A 60 28.23 29.72 -22.57
CA LEU A 60 27.67 30.98 -23.08
C LEU A 60 27.72 32.11 -22.04
N VAL A 61 27.53 31.78 -20.77
CA VAL A 61 27.39 32.77 -19.69
C VAL A 61 28.78 33.23 -19.20
N PRO A 62 29.06 34.55 -19.22
CA PRO A 62 30.35 35.08 -18.74
C PRO A 62 30.39 35.32 -17.23
N ASP A 63 29.26 35.14 -16.54
CA ASP A 63 29.14 35.38 -15.09
C ASP A 63 29.56 34.16 -14.25
N VAL A 64 30.49 34.38 -13.31
CA VAL A 64 31.08 33.33 -12.46
C VAL A 64 30.04 32.60 -11.62
N THR A 65 29.09 33.34 -11.03
CA THR A 65 28.09 32.78 -10.11
C THR A 65 27.12 31.87 -10.86
N SER A 66 26.64 32.37 -11.99
CA SER A 66 25.74 31.63 -12.88
C SER A 66 26.42 30.37 -13.44
N VAL A 67 27.69 30.47 -13.85
CA VAL A 67 28.46 29.30 -14.33
C VAL A 67 28.59 28.25 -13.23
N LEU A 68 28.86 28.63 -11.98
CA LEU A 68 28.93 27.67 -10.87
C LEU A 68 27.61 26.91 -10.66
N LEU A 69 26.48 27.61 -10.68
CA LEU A 69 25.15 26.99 -10.57
C LEU A 69 24.87 26.05 -11.76
N ILE A 70 25.14 26.51 -12.97
CA ILE A 70 24.91 25.73 -14.19
C ILE A 70 25.81 24.48 -14.21
N MET A 71 27.06 24.58 -13.74
CA MET A 71 27.98 23.44 -13.62
C MET A 71 27.48 22.41 -12.60
N ALA A 72 26.87 22.86 -11.49
CA ALA A 72 26.22 21.95 -10.55
C ALA A 72 25.04 21.22 -11.21
N LEU A 73 24.20 21.93 -11.96
CA LEU A 73 23.08 21.34 -12.71
C LEU A 73 23.56 20.36 -13.78
N ALA A 74 24.60 20.69 -14.54
CA ALA A 74 25.23 19.78 -15.49
C ALA A 74 25.71 18.50 -14.79
N GLY A 75 26.29 18.64 -13.58
CA GLY A 75 26.65 17.51 -12.72
C GLY A 75 25.45 16.64 -12.36
N VAL A 76 24.33 17.24 -11.93
CA VAL A 76 23.08 16.50 -11.64
C VAL A 76 22.60 15.73 -12.85
N GLY A 77 22.55 16.36 -14.02
CA GLY A 77 22.19 15.69 -15.28
C GLY A 77 23.08 14.50 -15.60
N ALA A 78 24.40 14.66 -15.47
CA ALA A 78 25.36 13.60 -15.70
C ALA A 78 25.21 12.44 -14.70
N GLY A 79 24.94 12.76 -13.42
CA GLY A 79 24.68 11.76 -12.38
C GLY A 79 23.39 10.96 -12.63
N LEU A 80 22.32 11.64 -13.05
CA LEU A 80 21.08 10.99 -13.47
C LEU A 80 21.33 10.03 -14.64
N ALA A 81 21.99 10.50 -15.70
CA ALA A 81 22.32 9.69 -16.86
C ALA A 81 23.18 8.46 -16.50
N ALA A 82 24.18 8.65 -15.63
CA ALA A 82 25.06 7.56 -15.17
C ALA A 82 24.29 6.49 -14.39
N ASN A 83 23.47 6.89 -13.42
CA ASN A 83 22.67 5.95 -12.65
C ASN A 83 21.64 5.23 -13.54
N THR A 84 20.88 5.97 -14.34
CA THR A 84 19.84 5.39 -15.20
C THR A 84 20.44 4.47 -16.26
N GLY A 85 21.57 4.84 -16.86
CA GLY A 85 22.29 3.98 -17.80
C GLY A 85 22.79 2.67 -17.15
N HIS A 86 23.31 2.76 -15.92
CA HIS A 86 23.74 1.58 -15.16
C HIS A 86 22.55 0.66 -14.83
N THR A 87 21.43 1.23 -14.37
CA THR A 87 20.20 0.47 -14.10
C THR A 87 19.67 -0.23 -15.35
N LEU A 88 19.68 0.42 -16.51
CA LEU A 88 19.23 -0.19 -17.77
C LEU A 88 20.14 -1.35 -18.21
N LEU A 89 21.46 -1.19 -18.07
CA LEU A 89 22.41 -2.26 -18.37
C LEU A 89 22.24 -3.46 -17.43
N ASP A 90 22.02 -3.20 -16.15
CA ASP A 90 21.76 -4.24 -15.15
C ASP A 90 20.50 -5.04 -15.46
N GLN A 91 19.46 -4.38 -15.97
CA GLN A 91 18.19 -5.02 -16.36
C GLN A 91 18.31 -5.90 -17.61
N GLU A 92 19.19 -5.54 -18.54
CA GLU A 92 19.37 -6.23 -19.83
C GLU A 92 20.46 -7.31 -19.78
N SER A 93 21.25 -7.36 -18.70
CA SER A 93 22.34 -8.33 -18.56
C SER A 93 21.90 -9.61 -17.85
N GLU A 94 22.22 -10.76 -18.43
CA GLU A 94 22.08 -12.06 -17.75
C GLU A 94 22.87 -12.08 -16.42
N ASP A 95 22.30 -12.70 -15.37
CA ASP A 95 22.89 -12.75 -14.03
C ASP A 95 24.35 -13.26 -14.03
N GLN A 96 24.67 -14.23 -14.89
CA GLN A 96 26.03 -14.79 -15.03
C GLN A 96 27.05 -13.83 -15.66
N ARG A 97 26.57 -12.81 -16.39
CA ARG A 97 27.41 -11.84 -17.11
C ARG A 97 27.45 -10.48 -16.44
N ARG A 98 26.49 -10.15 -15.58
CA ARG A 98 26.32 -8.84 -14.94
C ARG A 98 27.62 -8.27 -14.37
N ALA A 99 28.32 -9.03 -13.52
CA ALA A 99 29.59 -8.59 -12.92
C ALA A 99 30.65 -8.19 -13.98
N ARG A 100 30.80 -9.01 -15.03
CA ARG A 100 31.75 -8.73 -16.13
C ARG A 100 31.33 -7.52 -16.95
N THR A 101 30.04 -7.36 -17.21
CA THR A 101 29.50 -6.19 -17.92
C THR A 101 29.74 -4.90 -17.14
N THR A 102 29.55 -4.92 -15.82
CA THR A 102 29.83 -3.78 -14.93
C THR A 102 31.31 -3.42 -14.91
N GLU A 103 32.20 -4.40 -14.81
CA GLU A 103 33.65 -4.17 -14.87
C GLU A 103 34.08 -3.57 -16.22
N HIS A 104 33.54 -4.09 -17.32
CA HIS A 104 33.81 -3.55 -18.66
C HIS A 104 33.31 -2.11 -18.79
N LEU A 105 32.11 -1.82 -18.29
CA LEU A 105 31.56 -0.46 -18.27
C LEU A 105 32.48 0.51 -17.50
N HIS A 106 32.96 0.12 -16.32
CA HIS A 106 33.90 0.94 -15.56
C HIS A 106 35.22 1.16 -16.30
N ALA A 107 35.74 0.15 -17.00
CA ALA A 107 36.94 0.29 -17.82
C ALA A 107 36.72 1.29 -18.97
N VAL A 108 35.61 1.15 -19.70
CA VAL A 108 35.21 2.06 -20.78
C VAL A 108 35.07 3.50 -20.26
N VAL A 109 34.35 3.71 -19.16
CA VAL A 109 34.19 5.03 -18.54
C VAL A 109 35.54 5.66 -18.20
N ARG A 110 36.47 4.90 -17.58
CA ARG A 110 37.81 5.41 -17.25
C ARG A 110 38.60 5.83 -18.49
N VAL A 111 38.53 5.05 -19.57
CA VAL A 111 39.17 5.38 -20.85
C VAL A 111 38.60 6.68 -21.42
N PHE A 112 37.28 6.84 -21.46
CA PHE A 112 36.64 8.05 -21.97
C PHE A 112 36.94 9.29 -21.10
N VAL A 113 37.00 9.13 -19.77
CA VAL A 113 37.43 10.20 -18.86
C VAL A 113 38.88 10.61 -19.14
N ALA A 114 39.78 9.65 -19.34
CA ALA A 114 41.18 9.93 -19.67
C ALA A 114 41.33 10.63 -21.03
N LEU A 115 40.59 10.17 -22.06
CA LEU A 115 40.54 10.81 -23.37
C LEU A 115 40.00 12.24 -23.27
N GLY A 116 38.91 12.45 -22.53
CA GLY A 116 38.32 13.77 -22.30
C GLY A 116 39.28 14.74 -21.63
N ALA A 117 40.05 14.28 -20.64
CA ALA A 117 41.06 15.08 -19.95
C ALA A 117 42.22 15.55 -20.86
N VAL A 118 42.46 14.86 -21.98
CA VAL A 118 43.48 15.23 -22.97
C VAL A 118 42.89 16.05 -24.12
N ILE A 119 41.77 15.58 -24.69
CA ILE A 119 41.15 16.18 -25.88
C ILE A 119 40.56 17.54 -25.56
N ALA A 120 39.85 17.70 -24.44
CA ALA A 120 39.16 18.96 -24.15
C ALA A 120 40.14 20.14 -23.98
N PRO A 121 41.28 20.03 -23.27
CA PRO A 121 42.30 21.06 -23.27
C PRO A 121 42.92 21.34 -24.63
N ALA A 122 43.17 20.30 -25.44
CA ALA A 122 43.74 20.46 -26.77
C ALA A 122 42.79 21.22 -27.72
N VAL A 123 41.49 20.89 -27.68
CA VAL A 123 40.44 21.61 -28.42
C VAL A 123 40.34 23.06 -27.92
N ALA A 124 40.32 23.28 -26.60
CA ALA A 124 40.28 24.62 -26.03
C ALA A 124 41.49 25.47 -26.45
N ALA A 125 42.68 24.87 -26.47
CA ALA A 125 43.90 25.54 -26.94
C ALA A 125 43.85 25.84 -28.44
N GLY A 126 43.33 24.91 -29.25
CA GLY A 126 43.20 25.07 -30.70
C GLY A 126 42.19 26.14 -31.12
N ILE A 127 41.09 26.31 -30.37
CA ILE A 127 40.11 27.37 -30.60
C ILE A 127 40.70 28.73 -30.19
N GLY A 128 41.34 28.80 -29.01
CA GLY A 128 41.88 30.04 -28.49
C GLY A 128 40.80 31.06 -28.07
N PRO A 129 41.19 32.30 -27.71
CA PRO A 129 40.25 33.34 -27.34
C PRO A 129 39.63 34.00 -28.58
N HIS A 130 38.32 34.17 -28.58
CA HIS A 130 37.61 34.94 -29.61
C HIS A 130 36.84 36.09 -28.98
N ARG A 131 36.95 37.27 -29.61
CA ARG A 131 36.23 38.48 -29.24
C ARG A 131 35.49 39.00 -30.46
N LEU A 132 34.17 38.80 -30.48
CA LEU A 132 33.28 39.31 -31.51
C LEU A 132 32.53 40.52 -30.94
N GLU A 133 32.72 41.68 -31.56
CA GLU A 133 31.98 42.90 -31.24
C GLU A 133 30.95 43.15 -32.34
N ASN A 134 29.67 43.17 -31.98
CA ASN A 134 28.60 43.60 -32.89
C ASN A 134 27.66 44.58 -32.18
N GLY A 135 27.91 45.89 -32.38
CA GLY A 135 27.12 46.96 -31.76
C GLY A 135 27.17 46.92 -30.23
N ARG A 136 26.02 46.64 -29.59
CA ARG A 136 25.89 46.59 -28.11
C ARG A 136 26.31 45.24 -27.49
N PHE A 137 26.68 44.25 -28.31
CA PHE A 137 27.01 42.91 -27.84
C PHE A 137 28.51 42.63 -28.01
N VAL A 138 29.19 42.39 -26.88
CA VAL A 138 30.59 41.93 -26.86
C VAL A 138 30.58 40.47 -26.44
N PHE A 139 30.87 39.58 -27.39
CA PHE A 139 31.02 38.15 -27.14
C PHE A 139 32.50 37.84 -27.01
N ALA A 140 32.99 37.80 -25.78
CA ALA A 140 34.40 37.57 -25.46
C ALA A 140 34.55 36.29 -24.63
N HIS A 141 34.86 35.19 -25.31
CA HIS A 141 34.90 33.86 -24.70
C HIS A 141 36.24 33.18 -24.98
N GLY A 142 36.81 32.58 -23.94
CA GLY A 142 38.02 31.76 -24.06
C GLY A 142 37.72 30.40 -24.69
N GLY A 143 38.75 29.74 -25.23
CA GLY A 143 38.59 28.46 -25.92
C GLY A 143 37.98 27.35 -25.04
N ALA A 144 38.10 27.45 -23.71
CA ALA A 144 37.43 26.49 -22.81
C ALA A 144 35.92 26.67 -22.77
N ALA A 145 35.42 27.91 -22.87
CA ALA A 145 34.00 28.20 -22.94
C ALA A 145 33.41 27.65 -24.26
N PHE A 146 34.09 27.86 -25.39
CA PHE A 146 33.71 27.25 -26.67
C PHE A 146 33.75 25.72 -26.64
N THR A 147 34.71 25.13 -25.93
CA THR A 147 34.78 23.67 -25.77
C THR A 147 33.57 23.14 -25.00
N LEU A 148 33.15 23.81 -23.92
CA LEU A 148 31.92 23.47 -23.19
C LEU A 148 30.68 23.60 -24.09
N MET A 149 30.60 24.67 -24.89
CA MET A 149 29.53 24.86 -25.88
C MET A 149 29.49 23.73 -26.90
N LEU A 150 30.65 23.35 -27.45
CA LEU A 150 30.76 22.29 -28.44
C LEU A 150 30.34 20.94 -27.84
N VAL A 151 30.84 20.58 -26.66
CA VAL A 151 30.45 19.35 -25.96
C VAL A 151 28.95 19.35 -25.67
N GLY A 152 28.42 20.46 -25.15
CA GLY A 152 26.99 20.61 -24.90
C GLY A 152 26.14 20.45 -26.15
N ALA A 153 26.54 21.10 -27.25
CA ALA A 153 25.88 21.03 -28.54
C ALA A 153 25.93 19.62 -29.15
N LEU A 154 27.05 18.89 -29.01
CA LEU A 154 27.20 17.52 -29.50
C LEU A 154 26.42 16.49 -28.65
N LEU A 155 26.16 16.78 -27.38
CA LEU A 155 25.31 15.93 -26.53
C LEU A 155 23.83 15.96 -26.95
N LEU A 156 23.34 17.05 -27.55
CA LEU A 156 21.95 17.16 -28.00
C LEU A 156 21.56 16.16 -29.11
N PRO A 157 22.31 16.02 -30.23
CA PRO A 157 22.01 15.00 -31.23
C PRO A 157 22.23 13.58 -30.68
N VAL A 158 23.18 13.38 -29.77
CA VAL A 158 23.34 12.08 -29.07
C VAL A 158 22.11 11.78 -28.23
N ALA A 159 21.59 12.73 -27.46
CA ALA A 159 20.37 12.56 -26.68
C ALA A 159 19.16 12.28 -27.58
N ALA A 160 19.05 12.96 -28.72
CA ALA A 160 18.00 12.70 -29.70
C ALA A 160 18.11 11.30 -30.33
N LEU A 161 19.33 10.83 -30.61
CA LEU A 161 19.59 9.50 -31.13
C LEU A 161 19.30 8.41 -30.09
N VAL A 162 19.69 8.63 -28.83
CA VAL A 162 19.35 7.75 -27.70
C VAL A 162 17.84 7.68 -27.53
N LEU A 163 17.13 8.82 -27.56
CA LEU A 163 15.68 8.84 -27.53
C LEU A 163 15.10 8.02 -28.70
N ALA A 164 15.53 8.27 -29.93
CA ALA A 164 14.99 7.58 -31.10
C ALA A 164 15.26 6.05 -31.12
N LYS A 165 16.34 5.59 -30.48
CA LYS A 165 16.76 4.17 -30.50
C LYS A 165 16.30 3.38 -29.28
N VAL A 166 16.17 4.04 -28.14
CA VAL A 166 15.91 3.38 -26.86
C VAL A 166 14.48 3.66 -26.38
N ASP A 167 13.71 4.54 -27.02
CA ASP A 167 12.32 4.80 -26.67
C ASP A 167 11.43 3.55 -26.79
N ASP A 168 10.88 3.14 -25.66
CA ASP A 168 9.97 2.02 -25.46
C ASP A 168 8.49 2.40 -25.63
N ARG A 169 8.16 3.70 -25.64
CA ARG A 169 6.80 4.25 -25.75
C ARG A 169 6.51 4.82 -27.14
N SER A 170 6.78 4.03 -28.18
CA SER A 170 6.50 4.40 -29.56
C SER A 170 5.03 4.82 -29.75
N GLY A 171 4.79 6.06 -30.19
CA GLY A 171 3.45 6.60 -30.45
C GLY A 171 2.94 7.60 -29.41
N VAL A 172 3.56 7.70 -28.23
CA VAL A 172 3.23 8.74 -27.23
C VAL A 172 4.23 9.89 -27.35
N PRO A 173 3.81 11.13 -27.66
CA PRO A 173 4.71 12.28 -27.72
C PRO A 173 5.44 12.51 -26.39
N LEU A 174 6.75 12.77 -26.42
CA LEU A 174 7.56 13.03 -25.21
C LEU A 174 6.96 14.14 -24.34
N ARG A 175 6.39 15.18 -24.96
CA ARG A 175 5.73 16.28 -24.25
C ARG A 175 4.53 15.83 -23.40
N GLN A 176 3.79 14.84 -23.86
CA GLN A 176 2.62 14.32 -23.18
C GLN A 176 3.06 13.45 -22.00
N ASP A 177 4.02 12.57 -22.25
CA ASP A 177 4.61 11.71 -21.23
C ASP A 177 5.28 12.49 -20.10
N LEU A 178 6.01 13.57 -20.45
CA LEU A 178 6.61 14.47 -19.47
C LEU A 178 5.55 15.26 -18.69
N ARG A 179 4.47 15.69 -19.35
CA ARG A 179 3.34 16.35 -18.69
C ARG A 179 2.65 15.40 -17.71
N ASP A 180 2.42 14.16 -18.12
CA ASP A 180 1.81 13.13 -17.28
C ASP A 180 2.71 12.83 -16.08
N ALA A 181 4.03 12.70 -16.29
CA ALA A 181 4.96 12.46 -15.19
C ALA A 181 5.13 13.64 -14.21
N LEU A 182 4.95 14.89 -14.67
CA LEU A 182 5.06 16.08 -13.83
C LEU A 182 3.75 16.47 -13.13
N LEU A 183 2.61 16.22 -13.77
CA LEU A 183 1.29 16.61 -13.28
C LEU A 183 0.49 15.43 -12.70
N GLY A 184 1.06 14.23 -12.66
CA GLY A 184 0.40 13.03 -12.15
C GLY A 184 -0.47 12.29 -13.18
N GLY A 185 -0.48 12.72 -14.45
CA GLY A 185 -1.24 12.10 -15.54
C GLY A 185 -2.74 12.04 -15.29
N ASP A 186 -3.49 11.51 -16.26
CA ASP A 186 -4.88 11.05 -16.05
C ASP A 186 -4.91 9.65 -15.40
N ASP A 187 -3.85 9.24 -14.71
CA ASP A 187 -3.79 7.94 -14.06
C ASP A 187 -4.60 8.01 -12.76
N PRO A 188 -5.73 7.30 -12.66
CA PRO A 188 -6.64 7.48 -11.54
C PRO A 188 -5.99 7.02 -10.22
N GLU A 189 -6.18 7.79 -9.14
CA GLU A 189 -5.65 7.44 -7.83
C GLU A 189 -6.21 6.08 -7.35
N GLN A 190 -5.33 5.24 -6.80
CA GLN A 190 -5.74 3.96 -6.27
C GLN A 190 -6.48 4.14 -4.95
N THR A 191 -7.79 3.88 -4.97
CA THR A 191 -8.65 4.09 -3.80
C THR A 191 -9.61 2.90 -3.65
N PRO A 192 -9.73 2.31 -2.44
CA PRO A 192 -10.79 1.36 -2.16
C PRO A 192 -12.17 2.01 -2.32
N ALA A 193 -13.19 1.22 -2.62
CA ALA A 193 -14.56 1.75 -2.67
C ALA A 193 -14.99 2.36 -1.33
N ALA A 194 -15.76 3.47 -1.41
CA ALA A 194 -16.28 4.17 -0.23
C ALA A 194 -17.40 3.41 0.49
N SER A 195 -18.11 2.54 -0.23
CA SER A 195 -19.16 1.66 0.29
C SER A 195 -18.95 0.22 -0.18
N GLY A 196 -19.54 -0.72 0.56
CA GLY A 196 -19.36 -2.15 0.34
C GLY A 196 -17.97 -2.65 0.77
N PHE A 197 -17.68 -3.89 0.42
CA PHE A 197 -16.38 -4.51 0.71
C PHE A 197 -15.93 -5.40 -0.45
N PHE A 198 -14.78 -5.10 -1.04
CA PHE A 198 -14.25 -5.76 -2.22
C PHE A 198 -13.08 -6.67 -1.86
N ILE A 199 -13.23 -7.95 -2.17
CA ILE A 199 -12.27 -9.03 -1.93
C ILE A 199 -11.83 -9.61 -3.27
N ALA A 200 -10.53 -9.66 -3.52
CA ALA A 200 -9.96 -10.37 -4.65
C ALA A 200 -9.23 -11.64 -4.18
N LEU A 201 -9.51 -12.78 -4.82
CA LEU A 201 -8.76 -14.01 -4.64
C LEU A 201 -7.77 -14.15 -5.79
N GLU A 202 -6.49 -14.22 -5.45
CA GLU A 202 -5.37 -14.24 -6.39
C GLU A 202 -4.49 -15.47 -6.17
N GLY A 203 -3.69 -15.80 -7.17
CA GLY A 203 -2.78 -16.96 -7.13
C GLY A 203 -2.69 -17.70 -8.47
N GLY A 204 -1.75 -18.65 -8.52
CA GLY A 204 -1.53 -19.51 -9.68
C GLY A 204 -2.76 -20.36 -10.05
N ASP A 205 -2.77 -20.88 -11.28
CA ASP A 205 -3.77 -21.86 -11.70
C ASP A 205 -3.71 -23.10 -10.79
N GLY A 206 -4.87 -23.67 -10.44
CA GLY A 206 -4.93 -24.82 -9.51
C GLY A 206 -4.79 -24.48 -8.01
N ALA A 207 -4.63 -23.21 -7.64
CA ALA A 207 -4.51 -22.79 -6.24
C ALA A 207 -5.79 -22.93 -5.39
N GLY A 208 -6.94 -23.27 -5.99
CA GLY A 208 -8.22 -23.43 -5.26
C GLY A 208 -9.02 -22.13 -5.08
N LYS A 209 -8.75 -21.10 -5.89
CA LYS A 209 -9.42 -19.78 -5.81
C LYS A 209 -10.95 -19.88 -5.88
N SER A 210 -11.49 -20.55 -6.89
CA SER A 210 -12.94 -20.64 -7.08
C SER A 210 -13.62 -21.39 -5.92
N THR A 211 -13.01 -22.47 -5.43
CA THR A 211 -13.47 -23.21 -4.25
C THR A 211 -13.55 -22.32 -3.02
N GLN A 212 -12.49 -21.54 -2.75
CA GLN A 212 -12.49 -20.60 -1.63
C GLN A 212 -13.50 -19.48 -1.84
N ALA A 213 -13.64 -18.95 -3.06
CA ALA A 213 -14.58 -17.87 -3.38
C ALA A 213 -16.03 -18.27 -3.08
N GLU A 214 -16.44 -19.47 -3.46
CA GLU A 214 -17.77 -20.01 -3.16
C GLU A 214 -17.97 -20.24 -1.66
N ALA A 215 -17.02 -20.88 -0.99
CA ALA A 215 -17.09 -21.14 0.45
C ALA A 215 -17.15 -19.85 1.28
N LEU A 216 -16.38 -18.83 0.89
CA LEU A 216 -16.40 -17.50 1.48
C LEU A 216 -17.72 -16.79 1.22
N ALA A 217 -18.25 -16.87 0.00
CA ALA A 217 -19.52 -16.23 -0.33
C ALA A 217 -20.66 -16.77 0.55
N GLU A 218 -20.75 -18.10 0.70
CA GLU A 218 -21.76 -18.72 1.56
C GLU A 218 -21.60 -18.34 3.03
N TRP A 219 -20.36 -18.30 3.54
CA TRP A 219 -20.10 -17.88 4.92
C TRP A 219 -20.48 -16.42 5.17
N ILE A 220 -20.13 -15.51 4.26
CA ILE A 220 -20.45 -14.08 4.37
C ILE A 220 -21.97 -13.84 4.23
N ARG A 221 -22.66 -14.58 3.34
CA ARG A 221 -24.13 -14.58 3.27
C ARG A 221 -24.76 -15.03 4.57
N GLY A 222 -24.19 -16.07 5.21
CA GLY A 222 -24.61 -16.55 6.52
C GLY A 222 -24.51 -15.51 7.64
N LYS A 223 -23.65 -14.50 7.48
CA LYS A 223 -23.57 -13.32 8.38
C LYS A 223 -24.58 -12.22 8.07
N GLY A 224 -25.41 -12.38 7.04
CA GLY A 224 -26.46 -11.42 6.67
C GLY A 224 -26.02 -10.33 5.69
N HIS A 225 -24.87 -10.48 5.03
CA HIS A 225 -24.47 -9.55 3.95
C HIS A 225 -25.07 -9.96 2.60
N GLU A 226 -25.37 -8.97 1.76
CA GLU A 226 -25.50 -9.21 0.32
C GLU A 226 -24.11 -9.53 -0.26
N VAL A 227 -23.99 -10.64 -1.00
CA VAL A 227 -22.72 -11.07 -1.60
C VAL A 227 -22.85 -11.27 -3.10
N VAL A 228 -22.04 -10.53 -3.86
CA VAL A 228 -21.86 -10.70 -5.30
C VAL A 228 -20.58 -11.47 -5.55
N LEU A 229 -20.72 -12.72 -5.98
CA LEU A 229 -19.59 -13.55 -6.41
C LEU A 229 -19.39 -13.37 -7.91
N THR A 230 -18.15 -13.10 -8.31
CA THR A 230 -17.78 -12.85 -9.70
C THR A 230 -16.38 -13.39 -10.03
N ARG A 231 -15.96 -13.27 -11.30
CA ARG A 231 -14.65 -13.74 -11.77
C ARG A 231 -14.15 -12.96 -12.97
N GLU A 232 -12.83 -12.91 -13.12
CA GLU A 232 -12.17 -12.36 -14.29
C GLU A 232 -11.24 -13.39 -14.96
N PRO A 233 -11.22 -13.48 -16.30
CA PRO A 233 -12.11 -12.80 -17.23
C PRO A 233 -13.47 -13.52 -17.35
N GLY A 234 -14.50 -12.84 -17.83
CA GLY A 234 -15.71 -13.51 -18.33
C GLY A 234 -16.98 -13.47 -17.46
N ALA A 235 -17.08 -12.54 -16.51
CA ALA A 235 -18.31 -12.34 -15.74
C ALA A 235 -19.45 -11.67 -16.53
N THR A 236 -19.15 -10.92 -17.59
CA THR A 236 -20.15 -10.17 -18.39
C THR A 236 -20.42 -10.85 -19.75
N PRO A 237 -21.52 -10.53 -20.47
CA PRO A 237 -21.77 -11.07 -21.80
C PRO A 237 -20.64 -10.79 -22.81
N VAL A 238 -20.07 -9.57 -22.78
CA VAL A 238 -18.89 -9.21 -23.58
C VAL A 238 -17.66 -9.96 -23.07
N GLY A 239 -17.47 -9.99 -21.75
CA GLY A 239 -16.37 -10.69 -21.12
C GLY A 239 -16.31 -12.18 -21.47
N LYS A 240 -17.46 -12.86 -21.56
CA LYS A 240 -17.51 -14.27 -21.98
C LYS A 240 -16.92 -14.48 -23.37
N ARG A 241 -17.15 -13.54 -24.30
CA ARG A 241 -16.58 -13.58 -25.66
C ARG A 241 -15.08 -13.26 -25.65
N LEU A 242 -14.65 -12.34 -24.80
CA LEU A 242 -13.23 -12.04 -24.63
C LEU A 242 -12.49 -13.24 -24.00
N ARG A 243 -13.07 -13.86 -22.96
CA ARG A 243 -12.56 -15.08 -22.33
C ARG A 243 -12.41 -16.21 -23.34
N SER A 244 -13.39 -16.43 -24.22
CA SER A 244 -13.25 -17.49 -25.23
C SER A 244 -12.05 -17.26 -26.15
N ILE A 245 -11.79 -16.01 -26.56
CA ILE A 245 -10.60 -15.68 -27.38
C ILE A 245 -9.31 -15.89 -26.56
N LEU A 246 -9.29 -15.44 -25.30
CA LEU A 246 -8.11 -15.48 -24.45
C LEU A 246 -7.67 -16.91 -24.10
N LEU A 247 -8.61 -17.83 -23.88
CA LEU A 247 -8.33 -19.18 -23.43
C LEU A 247 -8.24 -20.22 -24.56
N ASP A 248 -8.71 -19.88 -25.77
CA ASP A 248 -8.66 -20.78 -26.91
C ASP A 248 -7.21 -21.07 -27.33
N VAL A 249 -6.83 -22.35 -27.26
CA VAL A 249 -5.51 -22.85 -27.65
C VAL A 249 -5.21 -22.59 -29.13
N SER A 250 -6.23 -22.51 -29.99
CA SER A 250 -6.09 -22.16 -31.40
C SER A 250 -5.72 -20.69 -31.63
N SER A 251 -5.85 -19.83 -30.62
CA SER A 251 -5.35 -18.46 -30.63
C SER A 251 -3.85 -18.36 -30.36
N ALA A 252 -3.10 -19.46 -30.51
CA ALA A 252 -1.64 -19.48 -30.49
C ALA A 252 -1.09 -18.53 -31.57
N GLY A 253 -0.59 -17.37 -31.14
CA GLY A 253 -0.15 -16.28 -32.02
C GLY A 253 -0.66 -14.90 -31.61
N LEU A 254 -1.58 -14.82 -30.64
CA LEU A 254 -1.97 -13.54 -30.04
C LEU A 254 -0.74 -12.87 -29.41
N SER A 255 -0.42 -11.64 -29.80
CA SER A 255 0.69 -10.90 -29.20
C SER A 255 0.44 -10.67 -27.71
N HIS A 256 1.51 -10.67 -26.89
CA HIS A 256 1.40 -10.46 -25.44
C HIS A 256 0.70 -9.14 -25.09
N ARG A 257 0.92 -8.09 -25.90
CA ARG A 257 0.23 -6.80 -25.73
C ARG A 257 -1.28 -6.90 -26.03
N ALA A 258 -1.66 -7.64 -27.07
CA ALA A 258 -3.08 -7.86 -27.37
C ALA A 258 -3.76 -8.69 -26.26
N GLU A 259 -3.11 -9.72 -25.74
CA GLU A 259 -3.58 -10.48 -24.56
C GLU A 259 -3.85 -9.54 -23.38
N ALA A 260 -2.88 -8.71 -23.01
CA ALA A 260 -3.01 -7.76 -21.90
C ALA A 260 -4.17 -6.76 -22.10
N LEU A 261 -4.33 -6.25 -23.33
CA LEU A 261 -5.41 -5.29 -23.65
C LEU A 261 -6.80 -5.95 -23.62
N LEU A 262 -6.94 -7.21 -24.03
CA LEU A 262 -8.21 -7.92 -23.94
C LEU A 262 -8.60 -8.19 -22.48
N TYR A 263 -7.64 -8.54 -21.61
CA TYR A 263 -7.89 -8.63 -20.17
C TYR A 263 -8.32 -7.28 -19.57
N ALA A 264 -7.64 -6.19 -19.95
CA ALA A 264 -8.01 -4.85 -19.49
C ALA A 264 -9.41 -4.43 -19.98
N ALA A 265 -9.78 -4.79 -21.21
CA ALA A 265 -11.10 -4.52 -21.77
C ALA A 265 -12.22 -5.29 -21.05
N ASP A 266 -12.02 -6.59 -20.78
CA ASP A 266 -12.95 -7.41 -19.98
C ASP A 266 -13.15 -6.80 -18.58
N ARG A 267 -12.05 -6.41 -17.94
CA ARG A 267 -12.04 -5.81 -16.61
C ARG A 267 -12.77 -4.48 -16.56
N ALA A 268 -12.57 -3.58 -17.54
CA ALA A 268 -13.26 -2.30 -17.58
C ALA A 268 -14.79 -2.49 -17.61
N GLU A 269 -15.27 -3.34 -18.53
CA GLU A 269 -16.68 -3.69 -18.63
C GLU A 269 -17.21 -4.33 -17.34
N HIS A 270 -16.44 -5.26 -16.76
CA HIS A 270 -16.82 -5.95 -15.53
C HIS A 270 -16.95 -5.02 -14.32
N ILE A 271 -16.02 -4.07 -14.17
CA ILE A 271 -16.07 -3.08 -13.10
C ILE A 271 -17.29 -2.18 -13.24
N ASP A 272 -17.54 -1.64 -14.43
CA ASP A 272 -18.61 -0.67 -14.65
C ASP A 272 -20.00 -1.28 -14.57
N THR A 273 -20.14 -2.56 -14.94
CA THR A 273 -21.47 -3.20 -15.03
C THR A 273 -21.82 -4.10 -13.85
N VAL A 274 -20.83 -4.60 -13.09
CA VAL A 274 -21.06 -5.57 -12.00
C VAL A 274 -20.47 -5.10 -10.68
N VAL A 275 -19.15 -4.87 -10.62
CA VAL A 275 -18.44 -4.67 -9.34
C VAL A 275 -18.80 -3.33 -8.71
N ARG A 276 -18.64 -2.22 -9.45
CA ARG A 276 -18.91 -0.87 -8.93
C ARG A 276 -20.38 -0.70 -8.53
N PRO A 277 -21.36 -1.08 -9.38
CA PRO A 277 -22.76 -1.02 -8.97
C PRO A 277 -23.08 -1.89 -7.76
N ALA A 278 -22.34 -2.96 -7.46
CA ALA A 278 -22.52 -3.78 -6.25
C ALA A 278 -21.95 -3.12 -5.00
N LEU A 279 -20.74 -2.59 -5.09
CA LEU A 279 -20.09 -1.87 -3.99
C LEU A 279 -20.89 -0.62 -3.59
N GLU A 280 -21.40 0.13 -4.57
CA GLU A 280 -22.20 1.33 -4.34
C GLU A 280 -23.44 1.08 -3.46
N ARG A 281 -24.06 -0.11 -3.55
CA ARG A 281 -25.22 -0.50 -2.71
C ARG A 281 -24.82 -1.07 -1.35
N GLY A 282 -23.53 -1.19 -1.06
CA GLY A 282 -23.02 -1.75 0.20
C GLY A 282 -22.79 -3.26 0.18
N ALA A 283 -22.87 -3.93 -0.96
CA ALA A 283 -22.65 -5.38 -1.03
C ALA A 283 -21.18 -5.74 -0.82
N VAL A 284 -20.94 -6.99 -0.39
CA VAL A 284 -19.61 -7.60 -0.41
C VAL A 284 -19.40 -8.21 -1.79
N VAL A 285 -18.35 -7.79 -2.50
CA VAL A 285 -17.97 -8.35 -3.80
C VAL A 285 -16.77 -9.25 -3.61
N ILE A 286 -16.87 -10.50 -4.08
CA ILE A 286 -15.77 -11.46 -4.10
C ILE A 286 -15.46 -11.77 -5.56
N THR A 287 -14.25 -11.46 -6.02
CA THR A 287 -13.81 -11.78 -7.38
C THR A 287 -12.71 -12.85 -7.38
N ASP A 288 -12.87 -13.87 -8.21
CA ASP A 288 -11.78 -14.76 -8.60
C ASP A 288 -10.93 -14.07 -9.68
N ARG A 289 -9.72 -13.66 -9.31
CA ARG A 289 -8.78 -12.79 -10.05
C ARG A 289 -9.21 -11.34 -10.18
N TYR A 290 -8.21 -10.46 -10.25
CA TYR A 290 -8.32 -9.04 -10.53
C TYR A 290 -7.02 -8.50 -11.20
N ILE A 291 -6.65 -7.24 -10.94
CA ILE A 291 -5.49 -6.56 -11.54
C ILE A 291 -4.19 -7.33 -11.29
N ASP A 292 -4.02 -7.93 -10.12
CA ASP A 292 -2.77 -8.56 -9.71
C ASP A 292 -2.46 -9.79 -10.58
N SER A 293 -3.50 -10.54 -10.98
CA SER A 293 -3.36 -11.59 -12.00
C SER A 293 -2.78 -11.04 -13.30
N SER A 294 -3.21 -9.87 -13.77
CA SER A 294 -2.66 -9.32 -15.01
C SER A 294 -1.20 -8.91 -14.86
N VAL A 295 -0.83 -8.30 -13.73
CA VAL A 295 0.57 -7.92 -13.47
C VAL A 295 1.47 -9.15 -13.33
N ALA A 296 1.00 -10.22 -12.70
CA ALA A 296 1.77 -11.46 -12.55
C ALA A 296 1.90 -12.23 -13.88
N TYR A 297 0.80 -12.46 -14.60
CA TYR A 297 0.82 -13.24 -15.85
C TYR A 297 1.37 -12.45 -17.03
N GLN A 298 0.81 -11.27 -17.32
CA GLN A 298 1.23 -10.48 -18.47
C GLN A 298 2.49 -9.66 -18.19
N GLY A 299 2.69 -9.18 -16.96
CA GLY A 299 3.93 -8.50 -16.59
C GLY A 299 5.09 -9.50 -16.45
N ALA A 300 5.12 -10.23 -15.33
CA ALA A 300 6.24 -11.12 -15.02
C ALA A 300 6.30 -12.39 -15.90
N GLY A 301 5.15 -12.96 -16.28
CA GLY A 301 5.10 -14.16 -17.11
C GLY A 301 5.50 -13.93 -18.57
N ARG A 302 4.94 -12.88 -19.21
CA ARG A 302 5.07 -12.56 -20.65
C ARG A 302 6.16 -11.53 -21.01
N ASP A 303 7.01 -11.15 -20.04
CA ASP A 303 8.09 -10.16 -20.20
C ASP A 303 7.59 -8.78 -20.70
N LEU A 304 6.40 -8.38 -20.23
CA LEU A 304 5.93 -7.00 -20.39
C LEU A 304 6.26 -6.21 -19.13
N SER A 305 6.40 -4.89 -19.26
CA SER A 305 6.65 -4.03 -18.11
C SER A 305 5.51 -4.16 -17.07
N PRO A 306 5.77 -4.69 -15.85
CA PRO A 306 4.74 -4.83 -14.82
C PRO A 306 4.11 -3.48 -14.45
N THR A 307 4.89 -2.41 -14.51
CA THR A 307 4.41 -1.04 -14.26
C THR A 307 3.45 -0.55 -15.33
N GLU A 308 3.66 -0.89 -16.61
CA GLU A 308 2.74 -0.50 -17.68
C GLU A 308 1.44 -1.31 -17.63
N ILE A 309 1.54 -2.60 -17.31
CA ILE A 309 0.35 -3.45 -17.11
C ILE A 309 -0.47 -2.97 -15.92
N ALA A 310 0.16 -2.63 -14.80
CA ALA A 310 -0.51 -2.05 -13.64
C ALA A 310 -1.18 -0.71 -13.99
N ARG A 311 -0.52 0.13 -14.80
CA ARG A 311 -1.06 1.41 -15.26
C ARG A 311 -2.31 1.25 -16.13
N ILE A 312 -2.25 0.40 -17.16
CA ILE A 312 -3.39 0.15 -18.06
C ILE A 312 -4.60 -0.36 -17.27
N ASN A 313 -4.37 -1.26 -16.30
CA ASN A 313 -5.44 -1.82 -15.49
C ASN A 313 -5.98 -0.84 -14.44
N ARG A 314 -5.14 0.03 -13.88
CA ARG A 314 -5.58 1.14 -13.04
C ARG A 314 -6.50 2.08 -13.81
N TRP A 315 -6.12 2.43 -15.04
CA TRP A 315 -6.98 3.21 -15.93
C TRP A 315 -8.30 2.49 -16.23
N ALA A 316 -8.25 1.22 -16.61
CA ALA A 316 -9.43 0.40 -16.92
C ALA A 316 -10.43 0.28 -15.75
N THR A 317 -9.95 0.40 -14.51
CA THR A 317 -10.77 0.24 -13.29
C THR A 317 -11.10 1.57 -12.61
N ASN A 318 -10.68 2.69 -13.21
CA ASN A 318 -10.72 4.02 -12.61
C ASN A 318 -10.14 4.02 -11.18
N GLY A 319 -9.02 3.33 -10.98
CA GLY A 319 -8.29 3.30 -9.71
C GLY A 319 -8.92 2.43 -8.61
N LEU A 320 -9.99 1.69 -8.88
CA LEU A 320 -10.62 0.82 -7.87
C LEU A 320 -9.64 -0.28 -7.42
N VAL A 321 -9.41 -0.37 -6.10
CA VAL A 321 -8.60 -1.45 -5.51
C VAL A 321 -9.41 -2.24 -4.47
N PRO A 322 -9.14 -3.55 -4.29
CA PRO A 322 -9.76 -4.34 -3.24
C PRO A 322 -9.36 -3.83 -1.84
N GLN A 323 -10.27 -3.93 -0.87
CA GLN A 323 -9.93 -3.75 0.54
C GLN A 323 -9.08 -4.91 1.07
N LEU A 324 -9.26 -6.11 0.50
CA LEU A 324 -8.47 -7.29 0.83
C LEU A 324 -8.16 -8.08 -0.46
N THR A 325 -6.88 -8.35 -0.69
CA THR A 325 -6.44 -9.36 -1.67
C THR A 325 -5.95 -10.59 -0.92
N VAL A 326 -6.57 -11.74 -1.16
CA VAL A 326 -6.13 -13.02 -0.61
C VAL A 326 -5.31 -13.74 -1.67
N LEU A 327 -4.00 -13.86 -1.44
CA LEU A 327 -3.08 -14.59 -2.31
C LEU A 327 -2.97 -16.04 -1.83
N LEU A 328 -3.52 -16.97 -2.61
CA LEU A 328 -3.37 -18.41 -2.43
C LEU A 328 -2.03 -18.85 -3.03
N ASP A 329 -1.01 -18.99 -2.18
CA ASP A 329 0.33 -19.39 -2.60
C ASP A 329 0.48 -20.91 -2.61
N VAL A 330 0.84 -21.48 -3.75
CA VAL A 330 1.15 -22.89 -3.92
C VAL A 330 2.24 -23.05 -4.98
N SER A 331 3.10 -24.05 -4.83
CA SER A 331 4.09 -24.39 -5.85
C SER A 331 3.41 -24.80 -7.16
N PRO A 332 3.91 -24.35 -8.33
CA PRO A 332 3.37 -24.75 -9.63
C PRO A 332 3.26 -26.26 -9.83
N GLU A 333 4.22 -27.01 -9.27
CA GLU A 333 4.26 -28.48 -9.33
C GLU A 333 3.05 -29.09 -8.61
N THR A 334 2.79 -28.67 -7.37
CA THR A 334 1.64 -29.13 -6.58
C THR A 334 0.32 -28.67 -7.17
N ALA A 335 0.28 -27.46 -7.73
CA ALA A 335 -0.93 -26.94 -8.35
C ALA A 335 -1.30 -27.71 -9.63
N ARG A 336 -0.29 -28.18 -10.39
CA ARG A 336 -0.47 -29.00 -11.59
C ARG A 336 -1.14 -30.34 -11.31
N GLU A 337 -0.85 -30.95 -10.15
CA GLU A 337 -1.47 -32.21 -9.72
C GLU A 337 -2.99 -32.11 -9.52
N ARG A 338 -3.52 -30.88 -9.37
CA ARG A 338 -4.95 -30.61 -9.17
C ARG A 338 -5.74 -30.43 -10.47
N PHE A 339 -5.08 -30.41 -11.63
CA PHE A 339 -5.78 -30.26 -12.90
C PHE A 339 -6.50 -31.55 -13.29
N THR A 340 -7.82 -31.46 -13.44
CA THR A 340 -8.68 -32.58 -13.85
C THR A 340 -9.05 -32.53 -15.33
N GLU A 341 -8.87 -31.37 -15.97
CA GLU A 341 -9.24 -31.12 -17.37
C GLU A 341 -8.02 -30.82 -18.23
N ALA A 342 -8.21 -30.79 -19.55
CA ALA A 342 -7.16 -30.38 -20.47
C ALA A 342 -6.80 -28.91 -20.21
N PRO A 343 -5.50 -28.58 -20.07
CA PRO A 343 -5.08 -27.24 -19.73
C PRO A 343 -5.45 -26.25 -20.83
N ASP A 344 -5.87 -25.06 -20.43
CA ASP A 344 -6.06 -23.95 -21.38
C ASP A 344 -4.72 -23.40 -21.90
N ARG A 345 -4.80 -22.37 -22.76
CA ARG A 345 -3.61 -21.76 -23.37
C ARG A 345 -2.58 -21.25 -22.36
N LEU A 346 -3.00 -20.68 -21.22
CA LEU A 346 -2.08 -20.16 -20.19
C LEU A 346 -1.60 -21.27 -19.26
N GLU A 347 -2.46 -22.24 -18.95
CA GLU A 347 -2.09 -23.41 -18.16
C GLU A 347 -1.11 -24.32 -18.91
N SER A 348 -1.08 -24.24 -20.25
CA SER A 348 -0.15 -24.98 -21.11
C SER A 348 1.25 -24.35 -21.20
N GLU A 349 1.50 -23.22 -20.53
CA GLU A 349 2.82 -22.58 -20.52
C GLU A 349 3.87 -23.41 -19.73
N PRO A 350 5.18 -23.21 -19.99
CA PRO A 350 6.25 -23.94 -19.32
C PRO A 350 6.30 -23.69 -17.79
N ALA A 351 6.89 -24.61 -17.04
CA ALA A 351 7.03 -24.49 -15.58
C ALA A 351 7.72 -23.18 -15.15
N GLU A 352 8.73 -22.73 -15.91
CA GLU A 352 9.43 -21.46 -15.65
C GLU A 352 8.50 -20.24 -15.74
N PHE A 353 7.50 -20.26 -16.63
CA PHE A 353 6.49 -19.21 -16.72
C PHE A 353 5.69 -19.16 -15.42
N HIS A 354 5.18 -20.30 -14.94
CA HIS A 354 4.42 -20.35 -13.69
C HIS A 354 5.25 -19.99 -12.46
N ALA A 355 6.55 -20.33 -12.46
CA ALA A 355 7.47 -19.90 -11.41
C ALA A 355 7.64 -18.36 -11.39
N ARG A 356 7.78 -17.71 -12.55
CA ARG A 356 7.81 -16.24 -12.67
C ARG A 356 6.49 -15.61 -12.23
N VAL A 357 5.36 -16.21 -12.59
CA VAL A 357 4.03 -15.75 -12.15
C VAL A 357 3.91 -15.78 -10.63
N ARG A 358 4.28 -16.90 -9.99
CA ARG A 358 4.27 -17.02 -8.52
C ARG A 358 5.18 -15.96 -7.86
N ALA A 359 6.39 -15.80 -8.36
CA ALA A 359 7.32 -14.77 -7.86
C ALA A 359 6.75 -13.36 -8.03
N GLY A 360 6.06 -13.08 -9.14
CA GLY A 360 5.35 -11.83 -9.39
C GLY A 360 4.28 -11.55 -8.33
N PHE A 361 3.43 -12.53 -8.02
CA PHE A 361 2.42 -12.38 -6.95
C PHE A 361 3.04 -12.12 -5.58
N LEU A 362 4.07 -12.88 -5.19
CA LEU A 362 4.75 -12.70 -3.90
C LEU A 362 5.42 -11.32 -3.81
N THR A 363 5.96 -10.80 -4.91
CA THR A 363 6.53 -9.45 -4.99
C THR A 363 5.45 -8.39 -4.77
N LEU A 364 4.27 -8.54 -5.39
CA LEU A 364 3.14 -7.63 -5.19
C LEU A 364 2.65 -7.65 -3.74
N ALA A 365 2.53 -8.84 -3.14
CA ALA A 365 2.11 -8.98 -1.75
C ALA A 365 3.10 -8.37 -0.76
N ALA A 366 4.41 -8.53 -1.00
CA ALA A 366 5.45 -7.93 -0.16
C ALA A 366 5.47 -6.39 -0.24
N ALA A 367 5.03 -5.80 -1.35
CA ALA A 367 4.99 -4.36 -1.53
C ALA A 367 3.84 -3.66 -0.77
N ASP A 368 2.78 -4.39 -0.40
CA ASP A 368 1.59 -3.84 0.26
C ASP A 368 1.01 -4.81 1.32
N PRO A 369 1.76 -5.13 2.39
CA PRO A 369 1.36 -6.15 3.37
C PRO A 369 0.08 -5.81 4.15
N GLY A 370 -0.41 -4.56 4.08
CA GLY A 370 -1.67 -4.17 4.69
C GLY A 370 -2.90 -4.66 3.92
N ARG A 371 -2.81 -4.67 2.58
CA ARG A 371 -3.89 -5.09 1.67
C ARG A 371 -3.87 -6.60 1.37
N TYR A 372 -2.72 -7.25 1.46
CA TYR A 372 -2.59 -8.68 1.15
C TYR A 372 -2.70 -9.59 2.38
N LEU A 373 -3.37 -10.72 2.18
CA LEU A 373 -3.26 -11.91 3.02
C LEU A 373 -2.67 -13.04 2.18
N VAL A 374 -1.43 -13.43 2.45
CA VAL A 374 -0.80 -14.59 1.81
C VAL A 374 -1.15 -15.85 2.60
N VAL A 375 -1.73 -16.84 1.94
CA VAL A 375 -2.16 -18.10 2.56
C VAL A 375 -1.50 -19.26 1.83
N ASP A 376 -0.93 -20.20 2.59
CA ASP A 376 -0.42 -21.46 2.05
C ASP A 376 -1.57 -22.33 1.54
N ALA A 377 -1.73 -22.36 0.22
CA ALA A 377 -2.77 -23.11 -0.48
C ALA A 377 -2.35 -24.57 -0.77
N GLY A 378 -1.20 -25.01 -0.26
CA GLY A 378 -0.81 -26.43 -0.19
C GLY A 378 -1.58 -27.21 0.88
N GLN A 379 -2.23 -26.51 1.82
CA GLN A 379 -3.03 -27.11 2.89
C GLN A 379 -4.42 -27.56 2.41
N GLU A 380 -5.13 -28.30 3.28
CA GLU A 380 -6.51 -28.70 3.04
C GLU A 380 -7.43 -27.47 2.90
N PRO A 381 -8.45 -27.51 2.00
CA PRO A 381 -9.33 -26.37 1.73
C PRO A 381 -9.99 -25.74 2.96
N GLU A 382 -10.35 -26.55 3.96
CA GLU A 382 -10.97 -26.08 5.20
C GLU A 382 -10.01 -25.26 6.06
N ALA A 383 -8.73 -25.64 6.09
CA ALA A 383 -7.69 -24.93 6.83
C ALA A 383 -7.39 -23.57 6.18
N VAL A 384 -7.28 -23.55 4.85
CA VAL A 384 -7.16 -22.31 4.06
C VAL A 384 -8.34 -21.38 4.35
N GLY A 385 -9.57 -21.90 4.27
CA GLY A 385 -10.78 -21.13 4.55
C GLY A 385 -10.84 -20.58 5.98
N ALA A 386 -10.35 -21.34 6.97
CA ALA A 386 -10.29 -20.88 8.36
C ALA A 386 -9.37 -19.66 8.54
N VAL A 387 -8.20 -19.65 7.88
CA VAL A 387 -7.26 -18.52 7.91
C VAL A 387 -7.91 -17.27 7.29
N ILE A 388 -8.56 -17.42 6.13
CA ILE A 388 -9.21 -16.30 5.43
C ILE A 388 -10.35 -15.73 6.28
N ARG A 389 -11.20 -16.60 6.85
CA ARG A 389 -12.29 -16.17 7.74
C ARG A 389 -11.79 -15.43 8.96
N HIS A 390 -10.72 -15.90 9.59
CA HIS A 390 -10.12 -15.22 10.75
C HIS A 390 -9.67 -13.79 10.41
N ARG A 391 -9.07 -13.59 9.23
CA ARG A 391 -8.73 -12.25 8.76
C ARG A 391 -9.97 -11.40 8.52
N LEU A 392 -10.99 -11.96 7.87
CA LEU A 392 -12.24 -11.25 7.59
C LEU A 392 -13.01 -10.87 8.85
N ASP A 393 -12.97 -11.66 9.93
CA ASP A 393 -13.56 -11.28 11.22
C ASP A 393 -12.99 -9.97 11.79
N GLN A 394 -11.79 -9.56 11.37
CA GLN A 394 -11.13 -8.33 11.83
C GLN A 394 -11.41 -7.13 10.93
N VAL A 395 -11.64 -7.35 9.63
CA VAL A 395 -11.67 -6.28 8.62
C VAL A 395 -13.02 -6.11 7.93
N LEU A 396 -13.85 -7.15 7.91
CA LEU A 396 -15.18 -7.07 7.32
C LEU A 396 -16.10 -6.29 8.27
N PRO A 397 -16.77 -5.23 7.81
CA PRO A 397 -17.78 -4.53 8.60
C PRO A 397 -18.91 -5.46 9.02
N LEU A 398 -19.55 -5.18 10.16
CA LEU A 398 -20.73 -5.94 10.59
C LEU A 398 -21.89 -5.74 9.62
N SER A 399 -22.68 -6.78 9.40
CA SER A 399 -23.92 -6.65 8.62
C SER A 399 -24.98 -5.87 9.40
N GLU A 400 -25.98 -5.32 8.70
CA GLU A 400 -27.13 -4.68 9.35
C GLU A 400 -27.85 -5.65 10.29
N ALA A 401 -27.94 -6.94 9.91
CA ALA A 401 -28.54 -7.98 10.73
C ALA A 401 -27.74 -8.23 12.03
N GLU A 402 -26.41 -8.25 11.95
CA GLU A 402 -25.54 -8.40 13.12
C GLU A 402 -25.62 -7.18 14.04
N ILE A 403 -25.68 -5.97 13.46
CA ILE A 403 -25.85 -4.73 14.22
C ILE A 403 -27.17 -4.78 14.99
N GLN A 404 -28.28 -5.08 14.31
CA GLN A 404 -29.60 -5.20 14.94
C GLN A 404 -29.64 -6.29 16.02
N ALA A 405 -29.05 -7.46 15.76
CA ALA A 405 -28.97 -8.55 16.74
C ALA A 405 -28.17 -8.15 18.00
N ARG A 406 -27.07 -7.41 17.83
CA ARG A 406 -26.27 -6.89 18.96
C ARG A 406 -27.03 -5.84 19.75
N GLU A 407 -27.76 -4.94 19.08
CA GLU A 407 -28.60 -3.94 19.75
C GLU A 407 -29.75 -4.59 20.53
N GLU A 408 -30.40 -5.60 19.96
CA GLU A 408 -31.46 -6.34 20.63
C GLU A 408 -30.92 -7.14 21.83
N ALA A 409 -29.76 -7.79 21.68
CA ALA A 409 -29.09 -8.49 22.78
C ALA A 409 -28.70 -7.53 23.91
N ARG A 410 -28.18 -6.34 23.57
CA ARG A 410 -27.87 -5.30 24.56
C ARG A 410 -29.13 -4.86 25.30
N ARG A 411 -30.23 -4.59 24.58
CA ARG A 411 -31.50 -4.20 25.19
C ARG A 411 -32.05 -5.27 26.13
N LYS A 412 -32.02 -6.56 25.73
CA LYS A 412 -32.44 -7.68 26.58
C LYS A 412 -31.57 -7.80 27.83
N ALA A 413 -30.26 -7.63 27.70
CA ALA A 413 -29.34 -7.65 28.84
C ALA A 413 -29.61 -6.48 29.81
N GLU A 414 -29.89 -5.28 29.30
CA GLU A 414 -30.28 -4.12 30.11
C GLU A 414 -31.63 -4.34 30.82
N GLU A 415 -32.62 -4.90 30.14
CA GLU A 415 -33.92 -5.26 30.74
C GLU A 415 -33.76 -6.33 31.84
N GLU A 416 -32.96 -7.38 31.61
CA GLU A 416 -32.68 -8.42 32.61
C GLU A 416 -31.90 -7.87 33.81
N ALA A 417 -30.90 -7.01 33.58
CA ALA A 417 -30.16 -6.35 34.64
C ALA A 417 -31.07 -5.44 35.48
N ARG A 418 -31.99 -4.69 34.84
CA ARG A 418 -32.97 -3.86 35.56
C ARG A 418 -33.90 -4.72 36.41
N ARG A 419 -34.41 -5.83 35.86
CA ARG A 419 -35.26 -6.75 36.62
C ARG A 419 -34.53 -7.37 37.81
N LYS A 420 -33.27 -7.80 37.64
CA LYS A 420 -32.46 -8.33 38.76
C LYS A 420 -32.22 -7.26 39.82
N ALA A 421 -31.95 -6.02 39.43
CA ALA A 421 -31.78 -4.91 40.36
C ALA A 421 -33.09 -4.59 41.11
N GLU A 422 -34.25 -4.62 40.43
CA GLU A 422 -35.57 -4.46 41.06
C GLU A 422 -35.88 -5.61 42.04
N GLU A 423 -35.59 -6.87 41.67
CA GLU A 423 -35.74 -8.03 42.55
C GLU A 423 -34.78 -7.97 43.77
N GLU A 424 -33.53 -7.56 43.57
CA GLU A 424 -32.56 -7.39 44.66
C GLU A 424 -32.96 -6.23 45.59
N ALA A 425 -33.44 -5.11 45.04
CA ALA A 425 -33.95 -3.98 45.82
C ALA A 425 -35.20 -4.39 46.62
N ALA A 426 -36.11 -5.17 46.03
CA ALA A 426 -37.28 -5.71 46.72
C ALA A 426 -36.88 -6.66 47.87
N ARG A 427 -35.90 -7.55 47.65
CA ARG A 427 -35.37 -8.42 48.70
C ARG A 427 -34.73 -7.62 49.83
N LYS A 428 -33.89 -6.64 49.52
CA LYS A 428 -33.28 -5.75 50.54
C LYS A 428 -34.35 -4.99 51.32
N ALA A 429 -35.37 -4.47 50.64
CA ALA A 429 -36.48 -3.78 51.31
C ALA A 429 -37.29 -4.73 52.21
N GLU A 430 -37.47 -5.99 51.83
CA GLU A 430 -38.14 -7.00 52.65
C GLU A 430 -37.28 -7.43 53.85
N GLU A 431 -35.98 -7.62 53.66
CA GLU A 431 -35.02 -7.88 54.75
C GLU A 431 -35.00 -6.72 55.75
N GLU A 432 -34.94 -5.47 55.27
CA GLU A 432 -35.03 -4.28 56.12
C GLU A 432 -36.37 -4.22 56.87
N ARG A 433 -37.49 -4.60 56.23
CA ARG A 433 -38.80 -4.65 56.89
C ARG A 433 -38.83 -5.71 58.00
N LEU A 434 -38.33 -6.92 57.73
CA LEU A 434 -38.25 -8.00 58.70
C LEU A 434 -37.31 -7.66 59.87
N GLU A 435 -36.19 -6.98 59.61
CA GLU A 435 -35.31 -6.48 60.66
C GLU A 435 -36.01 -5.45 61.55
N ARG A 436 -36.75 -4.50 60.95
CA ARG A 436 -37.54 -3.52 61.71
C ARG A 436 -38.60 -4.21 62.58
N GLU A 437 -39.35 -5.15 62.02
CA GLU A 437 -40.34 -5.93 62.79
C GLU A 437 -39.69 -6.70 63.95
N ARG A 438 -38.51 -7.30 63.73
CA ARG A 438 -37.76 -8.02 64.77
C ARG A 438 -37.26 -7.07 65.86
N GLN A 439 -36.78 -5.88 65.49
CA GLN A 439 -36.38 -4.85 66.44
C GLN A 439 -37.55 -4.35 67.28
N GLU A 440 -38.71 -4.11 66.65
CA GLU A 440 -39.94 -3.74 67.35
C GLU A 440 -40.40 -4.83 68.32
N GLN A 441 -40.34 -6.10 67.91
CA GLN A 441 -40.72 -7.23 68.75
C GLN A 441 -39.77 -7.39 69.96
N LEU A 442 -38.46 -7.23 69.74
CA LEU A 442 -37.47 -7.19 70.82
C LEU A 442 -37.69 -6.01 71.76
N ALA A 443 -38.04 -4.83 71.25
CA ALA A 443 -38.36 -3.66 72.06
C ALA A 443 -39.62 -3.88 72.91
N ARG A 444 -40.66 -4.52 72.35
CA ARG A 444 -41.86 -4.92 73.12
C ARG A 444 -41.53 -5.89 74.23
N LEU A 445 -40.77 -6.95 73.95
CA LEU A 445 -40.36 -7.92 74.97
C LEU A 445 -39.54 -7.28 76.08
N ARG A 446 -38.63 -6.36 75.75
CA ARG A 446 -37.87 -5.59 76.75
C ARG A 446 -38.79 -4.71 77.60
N ALA A 447 -39.76 -4.03 76.99
CA ALA A 447 -40.74 -3.22 77.72
C ALA A 447 -41.61 -4.07 78.65
N GLU A 448 -42.06 -5.25 78.22
CA GLU A 448 -42.78 -6.21 79.05
C GLU A 448 -41.92 -6.74 80.21
N GLU A 449 -40.64 -7.02 79.95
CA GLU A 449 -39.70 -7.46 81.00
C GLU A 449 -39.41 -6.34 82.01
N GLU A 450 -39.25 -5.10 81.55
CA GLU A 450 -39.13 -3.92 82.42
C GLU A 450 -40.40 -3.69 83.25
N GLU A 451 -41.59 -3.82 82.64
CA GLU A 451 -42.85 -3.70 83.35
C GLU A 451 -43.02 -4.81 84.39
N ARG A 452 -42.63 -6.05 84.05
CA ARG A 452 -42.62 -7.18 84.98
C ARG A 452 -41.66 -6.93 86.15
N LYS A 453 -40.43 -6.49 85.87
CA LYS A 453 -39.46 -6.12 86.91
C LYS A 453 -40.01 -5.01 87.81
N ARG A 454 -40.70 -4.03 87.23
CA ARG A 454 -41.33 -2.93 87.97
C ARG A 454 -42.45 -3.44 88.88
N ARG A 455 -43.32 -4.33 88.40
CA ARG A 455 -44.36 -4.99 89.21
C ARG A 455 -43.77 -5.84 90.33
N GLU A 456 -42.71 -6.60 90.05
CA GLU A 456 -42.00 -7.39 91.07
C GLU A 456 -41.36 -6.49 92.13
N LEU A 457 -40.80 -5.33 91.74
CA LEU A 457 -40.28 -4.32 92.66
C LEU A 457 -41.39 -3.68 93.51
N GLU A 458 -42.52 -3.34 92.90
CA GLU A 458 -43.69 -2.81 93.61
C GLU A 458 -44.27 -3.84 94.60
N GLU A 459 -44.37 -5.11 94.21
CA GLU A 459 -44.78 -6.19 95.12
C GLU A 459 -43.78 -6.42 96.26
N ALA A 460 -42.46 -6.37 95.98
CA ALA A 460 -41.43 -6.48 97.00
C ALA A 460 -41.50 -5.31 98.00
N GLN A 461 -41.68 -4.09 97.52
CA GLN A 461 -41.90 -2.90 98.35
C GLN A 461 -43.18 -3.02 99.18
N ARG A 462 -44.25 -3.59 98.61
CA ARG A 462 -45.52 -3.80 99.32
C ARG A 462 -45.36 -4.83 100.44
N ARG A 463 -44.67 -5.95 100.18
CA ARG A 463 -44.35 -6.98 101.19
C ARG A 463 -43.39 -6.46 102.26
N GLU A 464 -42.49 -5.54 101.92
CA GLU A 464 -41.61 -4.89 102.88
C GLU A 464 -42.37 -3.88 103.74
N ALA A 465 -43.28 -3.09 103.15
CA ALA A 465 -44.17 -2.21 103.89
C ALA A 465 -45.14 -2.98 104.81
N GLU A 466 -45.66 -4.13 104.38
CA GLU A 466 -46.46 -5.04 105.21
C GLU A 466 -45.64 -5.60 106.38
N ARG A 467 -44.40 -6.05 106.15
CA ARG A 467 -43.49 -6.48 107.22
C ARG A 467 -43.17 -5.35 108.20
N GLN A 468 -42.91 -4.14 107.71
CA GLN A 468 -42.68 -2.98 108.57
C GLN A 468 -43.94 -2.59 109.36
N ALA A 469 -45.13 -2.73 108.79
CA ALA A 469 -46.40 -2.51 109.48
C ALA A 469 -46.69 -3.58 110.53
N GLU A 470 -46.30 -4.84 110.27
CA GLU A 470 -46.41 -5.95 111.22
C GLU A 470 -45.39 -5.83 112.36
N GLU A 471 -44.14 -5.45 112.07
CA GLU A 471 -43.14 -5.09 113.08
C GLU A 471 -43.58 -3.88 113.91
N ALA A 472 -44.21 -2.87 113.30
CA ALA A 472 -44.78 -1.73 114.03
C ALA A 472 -45.96 -2.14 114.92
N ARG A 473 -46.77 -3.13 114.51
CA ARG A 473 -47.83 -3.72 115.35
C ARG A 473 -47.25 -4.53 116.51
N GLN A 474 -46.21 -5.32 116.27
CA GLN A 474 -45.52 -6.07 117.33
C GLN A 474 -44.84 -5.15 118.36
N ARG A 475 -44.19 -4.07 117.91
CA ARG A 475 -43.64 -3.04 118.81
C ARG A 475 -44.72 -2.26 119.58
N ALA A 476 -45.94 -2.18 119.04
CA ALA A 476 -47.08 -1.58 119.75
C ALA A 476 -47.74 -2.55 120.75
N GLU A 477 -47.63 -3.87 120.53
CA GLU A 477 -48.05 -4.91 121.48
C GLU A 477 -47.05 -5.11 122.62
N GLU A 478 -45.74 -4.99 122.38
CA GLU A 478 -44.71 -5.00 123.44
C GLU A 478 -44.71 -3.75 124.33
N ALA A 479 -45.49 -2.72 123.98
CA ALA A 479 -45.66 -1.49 124.75
C ALA A 479 -46.92 -1.47 125.63
N ARG A 480 -47.61 -2.60 125.79
CA ARG A 480 -48.73 -2.81 126.73
C ARG A 480 -48.40 -3.91 127.72
#